data_AF-A0AAU0XYI7-F1
#
_entry.id   AF-A0AAU0XYI7-F1
#
_cell.length_a   1.000
_cell.length_b   1.000
_cell.length_c   1.000
_cell.angle_alpha   90.00
_cell.angle_beta   90.00
_cell.angle_gamma   90.00
#
_symmetry.space_group_name_H-M   'P 1'
#
loop_
_entity.id
_entity.type
_entity.pdbx_description
1 polymer ?
#
loop_
_entity_poly.entity_id
_entity_poly.type
_entity_poly.pdbx_seq_one_letter_code
_entity_poly.pdbx_strand_id
1 'polypeptide(L)'
;MPGRSFGVYGGAGGRGQAQWRRADPASTTEERRLPMLMATRGITGKELADDLLQGVSSEQMRAATRLLGAHHDGYWLRRFFEDQELADAAGQPLLDHAGPHPSIDWNAVGLLLLADSPPARKASSSEVAVLEFAASLVGRAPIQLQRVIHAVDDTEFRLLLRALMAAAYGETH
;
A
#
# COMPACT_ATOMS: atom_id res chain seq x y z
N MET A 1 -31.20 -69.30 29.68
CA MET A 1 -29.85 -68.71 29.64
C MET A 1 -29.88 -67.36 30.35
N PRO A 2 -29.44 -67.27 31.63
CA PRO A 2 -29.10 -66.00 32.28
C PRO A 2 -27.57 -65.91 32.52
N GLY A 3 -27.03 -64.70 32.65
CA GLY A 3 -25.63 -64.50 33.07
C GLY A 3 -25.17 -63.04 33.01
N ARG A 4 -25.11 -62.42 34.19
CA ARG A 4 -24.78 -61.01 34.53
C ARG A 4 -23.28 -60.69 34.59
N SER A 5 -23.02 -59.38 34.77
CA SER A 5 -21.83 -58.68 35.33
C SER A 5 -20.85 -58.15 34.28
N PHE A 6 -20.24 -56.96 34.39
CA PHE A 6 -19.88 -56.03 35.48
C PHE A 6 -20.17 -54.57 35.01
N GLY A 7 -20.39 -53.51 35.79
CA GLY A 7 -19.86 -53.10 37.09
C GLY A 7 -18.75 -52.05 36.90
N VAL A 8 -19.03 -50.74 37.05
CA VAL A 8 -18.01 -49.73 37.41
C VAL A 8 -18.62 -48.62 38.28
N TYR A 9 -17.84 -48.27 39.30
CA TYR A 9 -18.06 -47.45 40.48
C TYR A 9 -18.40 -45.98 40.24
N GLY A 10 -19.12 -45.40 41.21
CA GLY A 10 -19.23 -43.96 41.41
C GLY A 10 -18.17 -43.40 42.38
N GLY A 11 -18.14 -42.06 42.48
CA GLY A 11 -17.36 -41.27 43.44
C GLY A 11 -16.80 -40.00 42.76
N ALA A 12 -17.52 -38.89 42.73
CA ALA A 12 -17.64 -37.85 43.77
C ALA A 12 -16.44 -36.88 43.85
N GLY A 13 -16.70 -35.62 43.49
CA GLY A 13 -16.21 -34.44 44.21
C GLY A 13 -14.86 -33.84 43.77
N GLY A 14 -14.92 -32.70 43.07
CA GLY A 14 -13.75 -31.83 42.89
C GLY A 14 -14.12 -30.50 42.23
N ARG A 15 -14.40 -29.47 43.04
CA ARG A 15 -14.60 -28.09 42.60
C ARG A 15 -13.32 -27.55 41.96
N GLY A 16 -13.42 -27.03 40.75
CA GLY A 16 -12.42 -26.18 40.11
C GLY A 16 -13.10 -25.08 39.31
N GLN A 17 -13.29 -23.92 39.93
CA GLN A 17 -13.55 -22.67 39.21
C GLN A 17 -12.19 -22.12 38.74
N ALA A 18 -12.07 -21.83 37.44
CA ALA A 18 -11.25 -20.76 36.86
C ALA A 18 -11.45 -20.83 35.34
N GLN A 19 -12.27 -19.96 34.78
CA GLN A 19 -11.90 -18.61 34.34
C GLN A 19 -11.69 -18.62 32.82
N TRP A 20 -12.65 -17.99 32.17
CA TRP A 20 -12.71 -17.59 30.77
C TRP A 20 -11.34 -17.16 30.21
N ARG A 21 -10.87 -17.86 29.18
CA ARG A 21 -10.32 -17.16 28.02
C ARG A 21 -11.08 -17.63 26.79
N ARG A 22 -12.01 -16.76 26.38
CA ARG A 22 -12.39 -16.65 24.98
C ARG A 22 -11.06 -16.51 24.22
N ALA A 23 -10.77 -17.43 23.31
CA ALA A 23 -9.81 -17.11 22.26
C ALA A 23 -10.47 -16.00 21.45
N ASP A 24 -9.97 -14.78 21.56
CA ASP A 24 -10.38 -13.67 20.71
C ASP A 24 -9.85 -13.95 19.29
N PRO A 25 -10.71 -14.17 18.28
CA PRO A 25 -10.26 -14.29 16.90
C PRO A 25 -10.50 -12.94 16.21
N ALA A 26 -9.84 -11.86 16.64
CA ALA A 26 -10.05 -10.55 16.01
C ALA A 26 -8.99 -9.45 16.26
N SER A 27 -7.77 -9.74 16.72
CA SER A 27 -6.76 -8.69 16.92
C SER A 27 -5.47 -9.04 16.19
N THR A 28 -5.32 -8.60 14.93
CA THR A 28 -4.00 -8.18 14.40
C THR A 28 -4.02 -7.53 13.00
N THR A 29 -5.12 -7.55 12.25
CA THR A 29 -5.09 -6.98 10.88
C THR A 29 -5.69 -5.57 10.81
N GLU A 30 -6.69 -5.25 11.64
CA GLU A 30 -7.32 -3.92 11.70
C GLU A 30 -6.50 -2.90 12.50
N GLU A 31 -5.85 -3.38 13.58
CA GLU A 31 -5.18 -2.54 14.59
C GLU A 31 -3.89 -1.86 14.10
N ARG A 32 -3.29 -2.35 12.99
CA ARG A 32 -2.13 -1.71 12.33
C ARG A 32 -2.52 -0.72 11.23
N ARG A 33 -3.74 -0.79 10.69
CA ARG A 33 -4.23 0.14 9.67
C ARG A 33 -4.46 1.55 10.23
N LEU A 34 -4.99 1.62 11.45
CA LEU A 34 -5.34 2.87 12.12
C LEU A 34 -4.14 3.75 12.53
N PRO A 35 -3.02 3.23 13.10
CA PRO A 35 -1.89 4.08 13.46
C PRO A 35 -1.17 4.70 12.26
N MET A 36 -1.08 4.01 11.12
CA MET A 36 -0.37 4.54 9.95
C MET A 36 -1.20 5.62 9.23
N LEU A 37 -2.52 5.42 9.07
CA LEU A 37 -3.44 6.45 8.55
C LEU A 37 -3.55 7.69 9.46
N MET A 38 -3.40 7.52 10.77
CA MET A 38 -3.35 8.65 11.71
C MET A 38 -1.98 9.35 11.69
N ALA A 39 -0.90 8.62 11.39
CA ALA A 39 0.46 9.14 11.26
C ALA A 39 0.68 9.91 9.95
N THR A 40 0.00 9.58 8.85
CA THR A 40 0.17 10.29 7.56
C THR A 40 -0.10 11.79 7.64
N ARG A 41 -0.98 12.24 8.54
CA ARG A 41 -1.34 13.66 8.70
C ARG A 41 -0.22 14.54 9.27
N GLY A 42 0.87 13.96 9.77
CA GLY A 42 2.01 14.71 10.33
C GLY A 42 3.39 14.39 9.72
N ILE A 43 3.51 13.32 8.94
CA ILE A 43 4.75 12.93 8.25
C ILE A 43 4.79 13.53 6.84
N THR A 44 5.98 13.81 6.35
CA THR A 44 6.24 14.29 4.98
C THR A 44 6.05 13.17 3.96
N GLY A 45 5.80 13.54 2.70
CA GLY A 45 5.71 12.57 1.59
C GLY A 45 6.99 11.75 1.41
N LYS A 46 8.14 12.35 1.73
CA LYS A 46 9.43 11.65 1.72
C LYS A 46 9.50 10.58 2.80
N GLU A 47 9.14 10.88 4.04
CA GLU A 47 9.13 9.90 5.13
C GLU A 47 8.17 8.75 4.83
N LEU A 48 7.01 9.07 4.26
CA LEU A 48 6.03 8.07 3.83
C LEU A 48 6.56 7.19 2.70
N ALA A 49 7.32 7.75 1.75
CA ALA A 49 8.03 6.96 0.74
C ALA A 49 9.12 6.08 1.38
N ASP A 50 9.91 6.59 2.31
CA ASP A 50 10.97 5.84 3.00
C ASP A 50 10.40 4.61 3.74
N ASP A 51 9.23 4.74 4.37
CA ASP A 51 8.52 3.62 5.01
C ASP A 51 8.07 2.56 3.98
N LEU A 52 7.53 2.98 2.84
CA LEU A 52 7.09 2.08 1.76
C LEU A 52 8.26 1.36 1.06
N LEU A 53 9.49 1.84 1.22
CA LEU A 53 10.68 1.28 0.59
C LEU A 53 11.34 0.15 1.39
N GLN A 54 10.97 -0.07 2.66
CA GLN A 54 11.68 -0.99 3.57
C GLN A 54 11.73 -2.46 3.11
N GLY A 55 10.91 -2.86 2.13
CA GLY A 55 10.92 -4.20 1.53
C GLY A 55 11.08 -4.23 0.01
N VAL A 56 11.37 -3.10 -0.64
CA VAL A 56 11.36 -3.00 -2.11
C VAL A 56 12.76 -3.18 -2.68
N SER A 57 12.98 -4.25 -3.44
CA SER A 57 14.28 -4.58 -4.05
C SER A 57 14.43 -4.12 -5.50
N SER A 58 13.33 -3.82 -6.20
CA SER A 58 13.38 -3.33 -7.58
C SER A 58 13.74 -1.85 -7.60
N GLU A 59 14.84 -1.48 -8.24
CA GLU A 59 15.26 -0.08 -8.42
C GLU A 59 14.19 0.76 -9.13
N GLN A 60 13.45 0.16 -10.08
CA GLN A 60 12.34 0.84 -10.75
C GLN A 60 11.22 1.19 -9.78
N MET A 61 10.80 0.24 -8.95
CA MET A 61 9.79 0.47 -7.92
C MET A 61 10.29 1.47 -6.88
N ARG A 62 11.56 1.37 -6.46
CA ARG A 62 12.16 2.31 -5.51
C ARG A 62 12.17 3.73 -6.07
N ALA A 63 12.60 3.91 -7.31
CA ALA A 63 12.63 5.20 -7.98
C ALA A 63 11.22 5.78 -8.15
N ALA A 64 10.24 4.95 -8.54
CA ALA A 64 8.86 5.37 -8.70
C ALA A 64 8.23 5.79 -7.36
N THR A 65 8.42 5.00 -6.29
CA THR A 65 7.92 5.34 -4.94
C THR A 65 8.53 6.65 -4.43
N ARG A 66 9.84 6.86 -4.63
CA ARG A 66 10.51 8.11 -4.25
C ARG A 66 10.03 9.30 -5.04
N LEU A 67 9.80 9.12 -6.35
CA LEU A 67 9.23 10.17 -7.18
C LEU A 67 7.87 10.62 -6.62
N LEU A 68 6.99 9.67 -6.31
CA LEU A 68 5.69 9.96 -5.73
C LEU A 68 5.80 10.63 -4.36
N GLY A 69 6.78 10.25 -3.53
CA GLY A 69 7.00 10.88 -2.22
C GLY A 69 7.56 12.30 -2.29
N ALA A 70 8.40 12.58 -3.29
CA ALA A 70 9.00 13.90 -3.48
C ALA A 70 8.05 14.91 -4.14
N HIS A 71 7.11 14.43 -4.97
CA HIS A 71 6.16 15.29 -5.67
C HIS A 71 5.03 15.74 -4.75
N HIS A 72 4.82 17.07 -4.67
CA HIS A 72 3.75 17.71 -3.88
C HIS A 72 3.56 17.12 -2.46
N ASP A 73 4.69 16.90 -1.76
CA ASP A 73 4.71 16.30 -0.42
C ASP A 73 3.96 14.96 -0.32
N GLY A 74 4.13 14.10 -1.33
CA GLY A 74 3.55 12.75 -1.33
C GLY A 74 2.09 12.71 -1.71
N TYR A 75 1.59 13.67 -2.52
CA TYR A 75 0.18 13.80 -2.89
C TYR A 75 -0.48 12.45 -3.23
N TRP A 76 0.11 11.69 -4.16
CA TRP A 76 -0.43 10.40 -4.57
C TRP A 76 -0.34 9.33 -3.49
N LEU A 77 0.77 9.30 -2.76
CA LEU A 77 0.94 8.32 -1.70
C LEU A 77 -0.13 8.54 -0.62
N ARG A 78 -0.35 9.79 -0.19
CA ARG A 78 -1.42 10.15 0.75
C ARG A 78 -2.78 9.72 0.22
N ARG A 79 -3.09 9.98 -1.05
CA ARG A 79 -4.35 9.55 -1.66
C ARG A 79 -4.50 8.03 -1.70
N PHE A 80 -3.43 7.27 -1.90
CA PHE A 80 -3.50 5.80 -1.84
C PHE A 80 -3.87 5.29 -0.44
N PHE A 81 -3.51 6.01 0.62
CA PHE A 81 -3.91 5.70 1.99
C PHE A 81 -5.32 6.15 2.33
N GLU A 82 -5.72 7.32 1.85
CA GLU A 82 -6.90 8.05 2.36
C GLU A 82 -8.14 7.90 1.46
N ASP A 83 -7.96 7.67 0.17
CA ASP A 83 -9.02 7.77 -0.82
C ASP A 83 -9.52 6.39 -1.28
N GLN A 84 -10.60 5.94 -0.63
CA GLN A 84 -11.26 4.68 -0.98
C GLN A 84 -11.84 4.68 -2.39
N GLU A 85 -12.21 5.84 -2.97
CA GLU A 85 -12.74 5.90 -4.33
C GLU A 85 -11.68 5.44 -5.35
N LEU A 86 -10.38 5.64 -5.07
CA LEU A 86 -9.31 5.18 -5.92
C LEU A 86 -9.15 3.64 -5.87
N ALA A 87 -9.25 3.05 -4.69
CA ALA A 87 -9.20 1.60 -4.53
C ALA A 87 -10.40 0.92 -5.22
N ASP A 88 -11.59 1.50 -5.08
CA ASP A 88 -12.80 1.01 -5.74
C ASP A 88 -12.69 1.10 -7.27
N ALA A 89 -12.13 2.21 -7.78
CA ALA A 89 -11.89 2.38 -9.21
C ALA A 89 -10.83 1.41 -9.76
N ALA A 90 -9.80 1.09 -8.98
CA ALA A 90 -8.80 0.07 -9.32
C ALA A 90 -9.33 -1.37 -9.17
N GLY A 91 -10.46 -1.56 -8.49
CA GLY A 91 -11.04 -2.85 -8.14
C GLY A 91 -10.31 -3.59 -7.01
N GLN A 92 -9.26 -2.99 -6.42
CA GLN A 92 -8.44 -3.55 -5.36
C GLN A 92 -7.65 -2.45 -4.62
N PRO A 93 -7.14 -2.71 -3.41
CA PRO A 93 -6.31 -1.74 -2.68
C PRO A 93 -5.05 -1.33 -3.45
N LEU A 94 -4.71 -0.05 -3.41
CA LEU A 94 -3.49 0.49 -4.05
C LEU A 94 -2.22 0.28 -3.21
N LEU A 95 -2.40 -0.15 -1.96
CA LEU A 95 -1.32 -0.48 -1.05
C LEU A 95 -1.48 -1.93 -0.60
N ASP A 96 -0.46 -2.74 -0.87
CA ASP A 96 -0.37 -4.10 -0.39
C ASP A 96 0.18 -4.11 1.05
N HIS A 97 -0.55 -4.78 1.93
CA HIS A 97 -0.24 -4.94 3.35
C HIS A 97 -0.01 -6.42 3.71
N ALA A 98 0.06 -7.32 2.72
CA ALA A 98 0.29 -8.75 2.94
C ALA A 98 1.70 -9.05 3.46
N GLY A 99 2.67 -8.17 3.15
CA GLY A 99 4.05 -8.26 3.59
C GLY A 99 4.33 -7.67 4.98
N PRO A 100 5.55 -7.85 5.50
CA PRO A 100 5.98 -7.26 6.77
C PRO A 100 6.03 -5.72 6.75
N HIS A 101 6.16 -5.13 5.56
CA HIS A 101 6.10 -3.69 5.31
C HIS A 101 5.06 -3.41 4.23
N PRO A 102 4.24 -2.33 4.36
CA PRO A 102 3.32 -1.94 3.31
C PRO A 102 4.10 -1.53 2.05
N SER A 103 3.54 -1.81 0.87
CA SER A 103 4.13 -1.44 -0.41
C SER A 103 3.07 -1.01 -1.40
N ILE A 104 3.45 -0.30 -2.47
CA ILE A 104 2.51 0.12 -3.51
C ILE A 104 2.19 -1.07 -4.40
N ASP A 105 0.89 -1.35 -4.58
CA ASP A 105 0.43 -2.29 -5.60
C ASP A 105 0.43 -1.60 -6.96
N TRP A 106 1.57 -1.73 -7.67
CA TRP A 106 1.74 -1.16 -9.00
C TRP A 106 0.81 -1.77 -10.06
N ASN A 107 0.28 -2.98 -9.85
CA ASN A 107 -0.74 -3.54 -10.73
C ASN A 107 -2.06 -2.79 -10.56
N ALA A 108 -2.48 -2.55 -9.31
CA ALA A 108 -3.66 -1.75 -9.00
C ALA A 108 -3.54 -0.32 -9.55
N VAL A 109 -2.35 0.30 -9.44
CA VAL A 109 -2.07 1.62 -10.04
C VAL A 109 -2.21 1.57 -11.57
N GLY A 110 -1.72 0.53 -12.24
CA GLY A 110 -1.90 0.37 -13.68
C GLY A 110 -3.37 0.25 -14.09
N LEU A 111 -4.18 -0.50 -13.34
CA LEU A 111 -5.62 -0.61 -13.58
C LEU A 111 -6.35 0.71 -13.36
N LEU A 112 -5.97 1.46 -12.31
CA LEU A 112 -6.51 2.79 -12.03
C LEU A 112 -6.30 3.75 -13.22
N LEU A 113 -5.10 3.74 -13.81
CA LEU A 113 -4.76 4.57 -14.97
C LEU A 113 -5.52 4.16 -16.23
N LEU A 114 -5.79 2.86 -16.42
CA LEU A 114 -6.58 2.36 -17.54
C LEU A 114 -8.07 2.68 -17.42
N ALA A 115 -8.59 2.73 -16.19
CA ALA A 115 -10.01 2.98 -15.92
C ALA A 115 -10.43 4.43 -16.18
N ASP A 116 -9.49 5.36 -16.41
CA ASP A 116 -9.73 6.80 -16.55
C ASP A 116 -10.76 7.31 -15.51
N SER A 117 -10.50 7.02 -14.24
CA SER A 117 -11.52 7.15 -13.18
C SER A 117 -11.76 8.61 -12.76
N PRO A 118 -13.00 9.00 -12.41
CA PRO A 118 -13.30 10.35 -11.91
C PRO A 118 -12.44 10.81 -10.72
N PRO A 119 -12.09 9.96 -9.73
CA PRO A 119 -11.21 10.37 -8.63
C PRO A 119 -9.78 10.69 -9.09
N ALA A 120 -9.28 10.02 -10.13
CA ALA A 120 -8.02 10.38 -10.77
C ALA A 120 -8.13 11.70 -11.56
N ARG A 121 -9.29 11.98 -12.18
CA ARG A 121 -9.57 13.26 -12.88
C ARG A 121 -9.68 14.47 -11.96
N LYS A 122 -9.86 14.29 -10.64
CA LYS A 122 -9.81 15.38 -9.65
C LYS A 122 -8.39 15.92 -9.45
N ALA A 123 -7.36 15.19 -9.86
CA ALA A 123 -5.97 15.62 -9.79
C ALA A 123 -5.62 16.62 -10.90
N SER A 124 -4.65 17.48 -10.65
CA SER A 124 -4.09 18.38 -11.65
C SER A 124 -3.39 17.63 -12.78
N SER A 125 -3.21 18.30 -13.92
CA SER A 125 -2.50 17.71 -15.07
C SER A 125 -1.08 17.24 -14.70
N SER A 126 -0.37 18.00 -13.85
CA SER A 126 0.97 17.61 -13.37
C SER A 126 0.90 16.35 -12.51
N GLU A 127 0.00 16.29 -11.53
CA GLU A 127 -0.15 15.12 -10.67
C GLU A 127 -0.47 13.86 -11.48
N VAL A 128 -1.38 13.94 -12.45
CA VAL A 128 -1.66 12.83 -13.37
C VAL A 128 -0.41 12.44 -14.15
N ALA A 129 0.32 13.40 -14.70
CA ALA A 129 1.54 13.14 -15.47
C ALA A 129 2.63 12.47 -14.63
N VAL A 130 2.81 12.87 -13.36
CA VAL A 130 3.78 12.26 -12.45
C VAL A 130 3.38 10.82 -12.09
N LEU A 131 2.08 10.54 -11.90
CA LEU A 131 1.62 9.17 -11.65
C LEU A 131 1.80 8.28 -12.87
N GLU A 132 1.42 8.76 -14.06
CA GLU A 132 1.64 8.05 -15.33
C GLU A 132 3.14 7.76 -15.52
N PHE A 133 4.00 8.74 -15.25
CA PHE A 133 5.45 8.56 -15.35
C PHE A 133 5.97 7.52 -14.35
N ALA A 134 5.59 7.60 -13.08
CA ALA A 134 5.99 6.65 -12.05
C ALA A 134 5.55 5.21 -12.40
N ALA A 135 4.30 5.04 -12.84
CA ALA A 135 3.79 3.74 -13.28
C ALA A 135 4.53 3.22 -14.53
N SER A 136 4.96 4.10 -15.43
CA SER A 136 5.72 3.71 -16.61
C SER A 136 7.13 3.19 -16.27
N LEU A 137 7.77 3.72 -15.23
CA LEU A 137 9.07 3.22 -14.75
C LEU A 137 8.98 1.74 -14.33
N VAL A 138 7.84 1.32 -13.77
CA VAL A 138 7.59 -0.04 -13.32
C VAL A 138 6.97 -0.92 -14.43
N GLY A 139 6.78 -0.36 -15.63
CA GLY A 139 6.22 -1.07 -16.79
C GLY A 139 4.71 -1.33 -16.69
N ARG A 140 3.97 -0.54 -15.90
CA ARG A 140 2.54 -0.71 -15.65
C ARG A 140 1.63 0.24 -16.43
N ALA A 141 2.19 1.28 -17.03
CA ALA A 141 1.46 2.19 -17.90
C ALA A 141 2.33 2.66 -19.08
N PRO A 142 1.80 2.70 -20.32
CA PRO A 142 2.44 3.42 -21.40
C PRO A 142 2.33 4.94 -21.14
N ILE A 143 3.37 5.68 -21.49
CA ILE A 143 3.42 7.13 -21.30
C ILE A 143 3.59 7.86 -22.63
N GLN A 144 2.92 9.00 -22.78
CA GLN A 144 3.16 9.93 -23.87
C GLN A 144 4.01 11.09 -23.37
N LEU A 145 5.33 11.02 -23.58
CA LEU A 145 6.31 11.96 -23.01
C LEU A 145 6.00 13.43 -23.32
N GLN A 146 5.49 13.73 -24.52
CA GLN A 146 5.10 15.09 -24.89
C GLN A 146 4.02 15.65 -23.95
N ARG A 147 3.04 14.83 -23.55
CA ARG A 147 1.98 15.24 -22.62
C ARG A 147 2.55 15.54 -21.24
N VAL A 148 3.49 14.72 -20.78
CA VAL A 148 4.18 14.95 -19.49
C VAL A 148 4.99 16.24 -19.52
N ILE A 149 5.78 16.47 -20.58
CA ILE A 149 6.58 17.70 -20.73
C ILE A 149 5.71 18.97 -20.71
N HIS A 150 4.50 18.92 -21.27
CA HIS A 150 3.58 20.06 -21.23
C HIS A 150 2.85 20.23 -19.89
N ALA A 151 2.81 19.20 -19.05
CA ALA A 151 2.05 19.20 -17.80
C ALA A 151 2.89 19.59 -16.58
N VAL A 152 4.20 19.36 -16.62
CA VAL A 152 5.11 19.56 -15.48
C VAL A 152 5.94 20.83 -15.61
N ASP A 153 6.32 21.41 -14.47
CA ASP A 153 7.27 22.54 -14.41
C ASP A 153 8.75 22.08 -14.38
N ASP A 154 9.68 23.04 -14.36
CA ASP A 154 11.13 22.75 -14.34
C ASP A 154 11.59 21.94 -13.12
N THR A 155 10.97 22.14 -11.96
CA THR A 155 11.31 21.43 -10.72
C THR A 155 10.86 19.98 -10.83
N GLU A 156 9.61 19.80 -11.24
CA GLU A 156 9.01 18.49 -11.47
C GLU A 156 9.74 17.73 -12.58
N PHE A 157 10.10 18.38 -13.67
CA PHE A 157 10.89 17.77 -14.74
C PHE A 157 12.24 17.24 -14.24
N ARG A 158 12.95 17.98 -13.38
CA ARG A 158 14.20 17.50 -12.75
C ARG A 158 13.94 16.30 -11.84
N LEU A 159 12.82 16.27 -11.12
CA LEU A 159 12.43 15.11 -10.31
C LEU A 159 12.19 13.88 -11.18
N LEU A 160 11.46 14.03 -12.31
CA LEU A 160 11.22 12.95 -13.26
C LEU A 160 12.53 12.40 -13.84
N LEU A 161 13.45 13.28 -14.26
CA LEU A 161 14.76 12.88 -14.76
C LEU A 161 15.58 12.14 -13.71
N ARG A 162 15.59 12.61 -12.46
CA ARG A 162 16.27 11.93 -11.36
C ARG A 162 15.70 10.53 -11.13
N ALA A 163 14.38 10.39 -11.14
CA ALA A 163 13.71 9.10 -10.99
C ALA A 163 14.04 8.15 -12.15
N LEU A 164 14.06 8.65 -13.39
CA LEU A 164 14.43 7.87 -14.56
C LEU A 164 15.87 7.36 -14.49
N MET A 165 16.81 8.23 -14.11
CA MET A 165 18.21 7.82 -13.92
C MET A 165 18.36 6.77 -12.82
N ALA A 166 17.68 6.95 -11.68
CA ALA A 166 17.69 5.98 -10.60
C ALA A 166 17.08 4.63 -11.02
N ALA A 167 16.00 4.64 -11.81
CA ALA A 167 15.39 3.42 -12.31
C ALA A 167 16.29 2.67 -13.33
N ALA A 168 17.06 3.40 -14.13
CA ALA A 168 17.92 2.85 -15.17
C ALA A 168 19.29 2.36 -14.66
N TYR A 169 19.87 3.08 -13.69
CA TYR A 169 21.24 2.86 -13.25
C TYR A 169 21.37 2.48 -11.77
N GLY A 170 20.25 2.46 -11.02
CA GLY A 170 20.27 2.42 -9.56
C GLY A 170 20.57 3.79 -8.95
N GLU A 171 20.48 3.90 -7.62
CA GLU A 171 20.83 5.14 -6.93
C GLU A 171 22.31 5.48 -7.06
N THR A 172 22.59 6.64 -7.63
CA THR A 172 23.87 7.33 -7.45
C THR A 172 23.85 8.10 -6.12
N HIS A 173 24.67 7.63 -5.17
CA HIS A 173 24.95 8.31 -3.91
C HIS A 173 25.70 9.63 -4.11
#